data_AF-A0A951P9G6-F1
#
_entry.id   AF-A0A951P9G6-F1
#
_cell.length_a   1.000
_cell.length_b   1.000
_cell.length_c   1.000
_cell.angle_alpha   90.00
_cell.angle_beta   90.00
_cell.angle_gamma   90.00
#
_symmetry.space_group_name_H-M   'P 1'
#
loop_
_entity.id
_entity.type
_entity.pdbx_description
1 polymer ?
#
loop_
_entity_poly.entity_id
_entity_poly.type
_entity_poly.pdbx_seq_one_letter_code
_entity_poly.pdbx_strand_id
1 'polypeptide(L)'
;MDQLLDELRSRQLAEQVKSKARKPFDNAYRAALVTEGAAYVQGFVVYASKPYRLIEHAWLELEGAILDPNFPHLKKQAAELNYFAAQRLSVKQLKAAVEEAKEDYPDDDPLPIYGAMPYEYYGDVMLGGSDYMQAHHAAEAKCRELTRGIGERN
;
A
#
# COMPACT_ATOMS: atom_id res chain seq x y z
N MET A 1 13.50 10.90 -0.80
CA MET A 1 12.95 11.70 0.30
C MET A 1 12.11 10.75 1.12
N ASP A 2 12.45 10.53 2.39
CA ASP A 2 11.62 9.78 3.32
C ASP A 2 10.29 10.51 3.50
N GLN A 3 9.22 9.99 2.88
CA GLN A 3 7.89 10.51 3.11
C GLN A 3 7.43 10.03 4.49
N LEU A 4 7.05 10.96 5.35
CA LEU A 4 6.56 10.65 6.68
C LEU A 4 5.05 10.42 6.66
N LEU A 5 4.60 9.47 7.47
CA LEU A 5 3.19 9.23 7.71
C LEU A 5 2.61 10.36 8.56
N ASP A 6 1.61 11.07 8.04
CA ASP A 6 0.82 12.01 8.83
C ASP A 6 -0.27 11.25 9.59
N GLU A 7 0.00 10.93 10.85
CA GLU A 7 -0.87 10.11 11.70
C GLU A 7 -2.25 10.75 11.92
N LEU A 8 -2.30 12.07 12.07
CA LEU A 8 -3.54 12.79 12.37
C LEU A 8 -4.47 12.76 11.17
N ARG A 9 -3.97 13.17 10.00
CA ARG A 9 -4.75 13.14 8.77
C ARG A 9 -5.12 11.72 8.37
N SER A 10 -4.24 10.74 8.59
CA SER A 10 -4.52 9.31 8.35
C SER A 10 -5.70 8.80 9.18
N ARG A 11 -5.76 9.15 10.48
CA ARG A 11 -6.90 8.78 11.35
C ARG A 11 -8.20 9.49 10.94
N GLN A 12 -8.13 10.77 10.61
CA GLN A 12 -9.30 11.53 10.14
C GLN A 12 -9.86 10.94 8.84
N LEU A 13 -8.99 10.61 7.88
CA LEU A 13 -9.38 9.92 6.65
C LEU A 13 -10.00 8.56 6.95
N ALA A 14 -9.38 7.78 7.83
CA ALA A 14 -9.88 6.47 8.24
C ALA A 14 -11.31 6.53 8.80
N GLU A 15 -11.65 7.57 9.57
CA GLU A 15 -12.99 7.81 10.10
C GLU A 15 -13.95 8.26 8.99
N GLN A 16 -13.54 9.25 8.18
CA GLN A 16 -14.35 9.78 7.08
C GLN A 16 -14.77 8.69 6.08
N VAL A 17 -13.84 7.79 5.75
CA VAL A 17 -14.12 6.68 4.83
C VAL A 17 -14.62 5.44 5.56
N LYS A 18 -14.87 5.45 6.86
CA LYS A 18 -15.29 4.25 7.62
C LYS A 18 -14.43 3.03 7.26
N SER A 19 -13.13 3.20 7.41
CA SER A 19 -12.10 2.23 7.03
C SER A 19 -12.31 0.86 7.69
N LYS A 20 -11.93 -0.21 6.99
CA LYS A 20 -12.04 -1.60 7.45
C LYS A 20 -10.65 -2.26 7.49
N ALA A 21 -10.29 -2.85 8.63
CA ALA A 21 -8.95 -3.40 8.89
C ALA A 21 -8.40 -4.37 7.82
N ARG A 22 -9.27 -5.14 7.16
CA ARG A 22 -8.89 -6.17 6.18
C ARG A 22 -9.05 -5.72 4.72
N LYS A 23 -9.31 -4.44 4.47
CA LYS A 23 -9.49 -3.91 3.11
C LYS A 23 -8.64 -2.65 2.87
N PRO A 24 -7.29 -2.75 2.93
CA PRO A 24 -6.43 -1.58 2.77
C PRO A 24 -6.61 -0.91 1.40
N PHE A 25 -6.74 -1.68 0.32
CA PHE A 25 -6.96 -1.16 -1.03
C PHE A 25 -8.28 -0.40 -1.18
N ASP A 26 -9.38 -0.97 -0.67
CA ASP A 26 -10.70 -0.31 -0.67
C ASP A 26 -10.68 0.97 0.17
N ASN A 27 -10.04 0.95 1.35
CA ASN A 27 -9.92 2.12 2.22
C ASN A 27 -9.16 3.24 1.51
N ALA A 28 -8.02 2.92 0.89
CA ALA A 28 -7.21 3.87 0.13
C ALA A 28 -7.94 4.38 -1.11
N TYR A 29 -8.68 3.52 -1.83
CA TYR A 29 -9.50 3.93 -2.98
C TYR A 29 -10.57 4.93 -2.54
N ARG A 30 -11.35 4.61 -1.50
CA ARG A 30 -12.39 5.50 -0.97
C ARG A 30 -11.81 6.80 -0.42
N ALA A 31 -10.62 6.75 0.17
CA ALA A 31 -9.90 7.94 0.61
C ALA A 31 -9.46 8.81 -0.58
N ALA A 32 -8.97 8.20 -1.67
CA ALA A 32 -8.59 8.91 -2.89
C ALA A 32 -9.78 9.66 -3.50
N LEU A 33 -10.97 9.08 -3.43
CA LEU A 33 -12.19 9.70 -3.96
C LEU A 33 -12.64 10.96 -3.21
N VAL A 34 -12.30 11.07 -1.92
CA VAL A 34 -12.69 12.21 -1.08
C VAL A 34 -11.55 13.18 -0.81
N THR A 35 -10.34 12.87 -1.29
CA THR A 35 -9.13 13.68 -1.10
C THR A 35 -8.64 14.20 -2.44
N GLU A 36 -8.96 15.46 -2.72
CA GLU A 36 -8.54 16.09 -3.97
C GLU A 36 -7.03 16.31 -4.01
N GLY A 37 -6.41 16.06 -5.17
CA GLY A 37 -4.95 16.20 -5.35
C GLY A 37 -4.10 15.07 -4.77
N ALA A 38 -4.71 14.08 -4.09
CA ALA A 38 -3.98 12.92 -3.60
C ALA A 38 -3.65 11.95 -4.74
N ALA A 39 -2.45 11.37 -4.68
CA ALA A 39 -2.08 10.21 -5.47
C ALA A 39 -2.41 8.95 -4.69
N TYR A 40 -3.12 8.02 -5.32
CA TYR A 40 -3.32 6.68 -4.79
C TYR A 40 -2.07 5.84 -5.03
N VAL A 41 -1.57 5.19 -3.99
CA VAL A 41 -0.33 4.44 -4.04
C VAL A 41 -0.56 3.01 -3.59
N GLN A 42 -0.08 2.06 -4.39
CA GLN A 42 -0.03 0.64 -4.06
C GLN A 42 1.43 0.23 -3.87
N GLY A 43 1.66 -0.71 -2.97
CA GLY A 43 2.98 -1.27 -2.74
C GLY A 43 3.01 -2.12 -1.48
N PHE A 44 4.13 -2.03 -0.75
CA PHE A 44 4.38 -2.90 0.39
C PHE A 44 4.68 -2.10 1.65
N VAL A 45 4.22 -2.61 2.78
CA VAL A 45 4.55 -2.08 4.11
C VAL A 45 5.29 -3.15 4.90
N VAL A 46 6.44 -2.77 5.45
CA VAL A 46 7.22 -3.62 6.35
C VAL A 46 7.06 -3.11 7.77
N TYR A 47 6.57 -3.98 8.65
CA TYR A 47 6.53 -3.73 10.07
C TYR A 47 7.92 -3.92 10.66
N ALA A 48 8.53 -2.85 11.15
CA ALA A 48 9.81 -2.86 11.84
C ALA A 48 9.70 -3.26 13.32
N SER A 49 8.60 -3.90 13.72
CA SER A 49 8.39 -4.46 15.04
C SER A 49 7.87 -5.87 15.00
N LYS A 50 8.20 -6.65 16.03
CA LYS A 50 7.88 -8.08 16.07
C LYS A 50 6.35 -8.33 16.05
N PRO A 51 5.87 -9.35 15.33
CA PRO A 51 6.61 -10.09 14.30
C PRO A 51 6.86 -9.22 13.06
N TYR A 52 8.09 -9.22 12.54
CA TYR A 52 8.43 -8.55 11.29
C TYR A 52 7.57 -9.14 10.19
N ARG A 53 6.81 -8.27 9.53
CA ARG A 53 5.83 -8.70 8.54
C ARG A 53 5.89 -7.74 7.37
N LEU A 54 6.03 -8.32 6.19
CA LEU A 54 5.78 -7.65 4.92
C LEU A 54 4.31 -7.90 4.57
N ILE A 55 3.60 -6.83 4.24
CA ILE A 55 2.24 -6.91 3.71
C ILE A 55 2.12 -6.08 2.45
N GLU A 56 1.29 -6.54 1.51
CA GLU A 56 0.83 -5.69 0.43
C GLU A 56 -0.21 -4.71 0.99
N HIS A 57 -0.13 -3.46 0.55
CA HIS A 57 -0.88 -2.37 1.12
C HIS A 57 -1.13 -1.26 0.11
N ALA A 58 -2.06 -0.36 0.45
CA ALA A 58 -2.27 0.86 -0.30
C ALA A 58 -2.52 2.04 0.63
N TRP A 59 -2.08 3.21 0.19
CA TRP A 59 -2.18 4.48 0.91
C TRP A 59 -2.36 5.63 -0.08
N LEU A 60 -2.41 6.85 0.43
CA LEU A 60 -2.38 8.06 -0.36
C LEU A 60 -1.09 8.84 -0.12
N GLU A 61 -0.61 9.49 -1.16
CA GLU A 61 0.43 10.50 -1.06
C GLU A 61 -0.17 11.86 -1.41
N LEU A 62 -0.06 12.83 -0.50
CA LEU A 62 -0.54 14.19 -0.68
C LEU A 62 0.52 15.17 -0.15
N GLU A 63 0.94 16.12 -0.98
CA GLU A 63 1.90 17.17 -0.60
C GLU A 63 3.22 16.62 0.00
N GLY A 64 3.64 15.43 -0.42
CA GLY A 64 4.86 14.76 0.09
C GLY A 64 4.68 14.01 1.42
N ALA A 65 3.48 13.98 1.99
CA ALA A 65 3.14 13.18 3.16
C ALA A 65 2.41 11.89 2.77
N ILE A 66 2.64 10.82 3.54
CA ILE A 66 1.87 9.58 3.45
C ILE A 66 0.61 9.73 4.31
N LEU A 67 -0.52 9.34 3.73
CA LEU A 67 -1.82 9.29 4.36
C LEU A 67 -2.37 7.88 4.23
N ASP A 68 -2.38 7.14 5.34
CA ASP A 68 -2.79 5.74 5.36
C ASP A 68 -4.13 5.60 6.10
N PRO A 69 -5.27 5.48 5.38
CA PRO A 69 -6.57 5.32 6.01
C PRO A 69 -6.72 3.96 6.73
N ASN A 70 -5.78 3.04 6.58
CA ASN A 70 -5.75 1.80 7.34
C ASN A 70 -4.87 1.88 8.60
N PHE A 71 -4.09 2.96 8.77
CA PHE A 71 -3.19 3.16 9.92
C PHE A 71 -3.80 2.81 11.29
N PRO A 72 -5.01 3.28 11.67
CA PRO A 72 -5.57 2.95 12.99
C PRO A 72 -5.82 1.45 13.19
N HIS A 73 -5.94 0.67 12.12
CA HIS A 73 -6.12 -0.79 12.19
C HIS A 73 -4.80 -1.56 12.26
N LEU A 74 -3.68 -0.93 11.87
CA LEU A 74 -2.35 -1.56 11.92
C LEU A 74 -1.86 -1.73 13.37
N LYS A 75 -2.34 -0.88 14.29
CA LYS A 75 -1.95 -0.88 15.72
C LYS A 75 -0.43 -0.79 15.92
N LYS A 76 0.26 -0.04 15.06
CA LYS A 76 1.70 0.24 15.08
C LYS A 76 1.92 1.75 15.08
N GLN A 77 3.10 2.20 15.52
CA GLN A 77 3.48 3.60 15.39
C GLN A 77 4.02 3.88 13.99
N ALA A 78 3.93 5.13 13.53
CA ALA A 78 4.44 5.56 12.23
C ALA A 78 5.91 5.18 12.02
N ALA A 79 6.74 5.35 13.06
CA ALA A 79 8.17 5.00 13.03
C ALA A 79 8.46 3.49 12.87
N GLU A 80 7.45 2.64 13.09
CA GLU A 80 7.56 1.18 12.93
C GLU A 80 7.08 0.71 11.56
N LEU A 81 6.66 1.61 10.68
CA LEU A 81 6.11 1.29 9.36
C LEU A 81 7.04 1.82 8.28
N ASN A 82 7.51 0.94 7.40
CA ASN A 82 8.32 1.32 6.24
C ASN A 82 7.48 1.10 4.99
N TYR A 83 7.20 2.18 4.26
CA TYR A 83 6.37 2.17 3.06
C TYR A 83 7.25 2.09 1.82
N PHE A 84 6.94 1.14 0.93
CA PHE A 84 7.63 0.90 -0.33
C PHE A 84 6.63 1.02 -1.47
N ALA A 85 6.56 2.20 -2.08
CA ALA A 85 5.66 2.45 -3.21
C ALA A 85 6.07 1.62 -4.43
N ALA A 86 5.12 0.86 -4.98
CA ALA A 86 5.25 0.17 -6.25
C ALA A 86 4.65 1.00 -7.39
N GLN A 87 3.40 1.44 -7.21
CA GLN A 87 2.66 2.14 -8.26
C GLN A 87 1.96 3.37 -7.68
N ARG A 88 1.97 4.47 -8.44
CA ARG A 88 1.25 5.70 -8.13
C ARG A 88 0.25 5.99 -9.23
N LEU A 89 -1.01 6.15 -8.85
CA LEU A 89 -2.13 6.44 -9.74
C LEU A 89 -2.80 7.73 -9.30
N SER A 90 -3.05 8.64 -10.23
CA SER A 90 -3.98 9.73 -9.99
C SER A 90 -5.40 9.18 -9.80
N VAL A 91 -6.28 9.93 -9.14
CA VAL A 91 -7.69 9.54 -8.98
C VAL A 91 -8.37 9.23 -10.32
N LYS A 92 -7.99 9.94 -11.39
CA LYS A 92 -8.50 9.69 -12.75
C LYS A 92 -8.05 8.33 -13.28
N GLN A 93 -6.76 8.02 -13.17
CA GLN A 93 -6.21 6.73 -13.61
C GLN A 93 -6.76 5.58 -12.77
N LEU A 94 -6.91 5.78 -11.46
CA LEU A 94 -7.48 4.79 -10.56
C LEU A 94 -8.93 4.44 -10.92
N LYS A 95 -9.76 5.44 -11.21
CA LYS A 95 -11.14 5.21 -11.66
C LYS A 95 -11.19 4.42 -12.96
N ALA A 96 -10.41 4.84 -13.96
CA ALA A 96 -10.34 4.16 -15.23
C ALA A 96 -9.90 2.70 -15.08
N ALA A 97 -8.88 2.43 -14.26
CA ALA A 97 -8.40 1.07 -14.02
C ALA A 97 -9.42 0.20 -13.28
N VAL A 98 -10.17 0.77 -12.32
CA VAL A 98 -11.25 0.06 -11.61
C VAL A 98 -12.45 -0.20 -12.53
N GLU A 99 -12.75 0.70 -13.46
CA GLU A 99 -13.81 0.51 -14.47
C GLU A 99 -13.42 -0.58 -15.46
N GLU A 100 -12.21 -0.52 -16.02
CA GLU A 100 -11.66 -1.53 -16.93
C GLU A 100 -11.66 -2.92 -16.28
N ALA A 101 -11.16 -3.05 -15.05
CA ALA A 101 -11.16 -4.32 -14.32
C ALA A 101 -12.57 -4.91 -14.12
N LYS A 102 -13.58 -4.06 -13.89
CA LYS A 102 -14.97 -4.51 -13.75
C LYS A 102 -15.62 -4.89 -15.09
N GLU A 103 -15.19 -4.26 -16.19
CA GLU A 103 -15.68 -4.61 -17.52
C GLU A 103 -15.12 -5.95 -17.99
N ASP A 104 -13.82 -6.19 -17.76
CA ASP A 104 -13.17 -7.46 -18.09
C ASP A 104 -13.60 -8.61 -17.16
N TYR A 105 -13.73 -8.33 -15.85
CA TYR A 105 -14.03 -9.33 -14.82
C TYR A 105 -15.07 -8.80 -13.81
N PRO A 106 -16.37 -8.80 -14.16
CA PRO A 106 -17.43 -8.21 -13.32
C PRO A 106 -17.66 -8.95 -12.00
N ASP A 107 -17.27 -10.22 -11.91
CA ASP A 107 -17.42 -11.06 -10.73
C ASP A 107 -16.20 -11.03 -9.79
N ASP A 108 -15.08 -10.42 -10.20
CA ASP A 108 -13.84 -10.30 -9.40
C ASP A 108 -13.75 -8.95 -8.67
N ASP A 109 -12.96 -8.90 -7.59
CA ASP A 109 -12.69 -7.64 -6.89
C ASP A 109 -11.70 -6.81 -7.74
N PRO A 110 -12.06 -5.57 -8.13
CA PRO A 110 -11.25 -4.77 -9.06
C PRO A 110 -9.99 -4.18 -8.41
N LEU A 111 -9.73 -4.48 -7.13
CA LEU A 111 -8.55 -4.03 -6.40
C LEU A 111 -7.83 -5.23 -5.76
N PRO A 112 -6.49 -5.21 -5.71
CA PRO A 112 -5.58 -4.17 -6.20
C PRO A 112 -5.42 -4.13 -7.74
N ILE A 113 -4.77 -3.09 -8.25
CA ILE A 113 -4.56 -2.88 -9.69
C ILE A 113 -3.18 -3.41 -10.05
N TYR A 114 -3.11 -4.57 -10.68
CA TYR A 114 -1.84 -5.22 -11.00
C TYR A 114 -1.16 -4.68 -12.27
N GLY A 115 -1.12 -3.36 -12.46
CA GLY A 115 -0.43 -2.72 -13.59
C GLY A 115 -0.82 -3.25 -14.99
N ALA A 116 0.02 -2.99 -15.99
CA ALA A 116 -0.19 -3.47 -17.35
C ALA A 116 0.36 -4.88 -17.54
N MET A 117 -0.38 -5.71 -18.27
CA MET A 117 0.06 -7.03 -18.71
C MET A 117 1.43 -6.97 -19.44
N PRO A 118 2.25 -8.03 -19.36
CA PRO A 118 1.94 -9.34 -18.78
C PRO A 118 2.08 -9.37 -17.26
N TYR A 119 1.08 -9.95 -16.58
CA TYR A 119 1.19 -10.26 -15.15
C TYR A 119 2.28 -11.33 -14.99
N GLU A 120 3.30 -11.04 -14.18
CA GLU A 120 4.32 -12.03 -13.88
C GLU A 120 3.95 -12.77 -12.59
N TYR A 121 3.85 -14.09 -12.70
CA TYR A 121 3.49 -14.98 -11.59
C TYR A 121 4.73 -15.24 -10.73
N TYR A 122 4.74 -14.78 -9.48
CA TYR A 122 5.87 -14.96 -8.56
C TYR A 122 5.49 -15.87 -7.39
N GLY A 123 5.89 -17.14 -7.45
CA GLY A 123 5.59 -18.12 -6.41
C GLY A 123 4.09 -18.41 -6.37
N ASP A 124 3.41 -18.05 -5.28
CA ASP A 124 1.93 -18.17 -5.14
C ASP A 124 1.20 -16.82 -5.35
N VAL A 125 1.92 -15.73 -5.69
CA VAL A 125 1.38 -14.35 -5.73
C VAL A 125 1.53 -13.76 -7.14
N MET A 126 0.43 -13.26 -7.70
CA MET A 126 0.49 -12.42 -8.90
C MET A 126 0.96 -11.03 -8.48
N LEU A 127 2.16 -10.64 -8.93
CA LEU A 127 2.64 -9.27 -8.78
C LEU A 127 2.58 -8.59 -10.15
N GLY A 128 2.32 -7.28 -10.15
CA GLY A 128 2.26 -6.48 -11.38
C GLY A 128 3.63 -6.37 -12.08
N GLY A 129 3.79 -5.36 -12.94
CA GLY A 129 5.03 -5.13 -13.69
C GLY A 129 6.29 -4.88 -12.84
N SER A 130 7.41 -4.58 -13.50
CA SER A 130 8.75 -4.52 -12.86
C SER A 130 8.87 -3.59 -11.64
N ASP A 131 8.04 -2.55 -11.54
CA ASP A 131 8.00 -1.66 -10.37
C ASP A 131 7.47 -2.37 -9.11
N TYR A 132 6.46 -3.24 -9.25
CA TYR A 132 5.94 -4.07 -8.17
C TYR A 132 6.99 -5.04 -7.64
N MET A 133 7.72 -5.70 -8.56
CA MET A 133 8.85 -6.54 -8.19
C MET A 133 9.91 -5.77 -7.41
N GLN A 134 10.31 -4.60 -7.90
CA GLN A 134 11.36 -3.82 -7.25
C GLN A 134 10.95 -3.40 -5.84
N ALA A 135 9.70 -2.95 -5.67
CA ALA A 135 9.16 -2.60 -4.35
C ALA A 135 9.08 -3.82 -3.43
N HIS A 136 8.65 -4.98 -3.93
CA HIS A 136 8.61 -6.22 -3.16
C HIS A 136 10.01 -6.65 -2.71
N HIS A 137 10.98 -6.68 -3.63
CA HIS A 137 12.37 -7.02 -3.31
C HIS A 137 13.00 -6.06 -2.29
N ALA A 138 12.73 -4.75 -2.42
CA ALA A 138 13.21 -3.76 -1.45
C ALA A 138 12.58 -3.98 -0.06
N ALA A 139 11.28 -4.25 -0.01
CA ALA A 139 10.56 -4.55 1.22
C ALA A 139 11.05 -5.86 1.86
N GLU A 140 11.26 -6.91 1.07
CA GLU A 140 11.83 -8.18 1.54
C GLU A 140 13.24 -8.00 2.09
N ALA A 141 14.09 -7.27 1.37
CA ALA A 141 15.44 -6.96 1.82
C ALA A 141 15.42 -6.23 3.16
N LYS A 142 14.52 -5.25 3.34
CA LYS A 142 14.35 -4.54 4.61
C LYS A 142 13.87 -5.46 5.73
N CYS A 143 12.91 -6.34 5.45
CA CYS A 143 12.40 -7.32 6.42
C CYS A 143 13.50 -8.31 6.86
N ARG A 144 14.33 -8.77 5.91
CA ARG A 144 15.49 -9.64 6.17
C ARG A 144 16.57 -8.92 6.97
N GLU A 145 16.88 -7.67 6.64
CA GLU A 145 17.83 -6.82 7.40
C GLU A 145 17.39 -6.68 8.86
N LEU A 146 16.14 -6.32 9.10
CA LEU A 146 15.58 -6.17 10.44
C LEU A 146 15.59 -7.48 11.24
N THR A 147 15.36 -8.60 10.56
CA THR A 147 15.42 -9.93 11.18
C THR A 147 16.87 -10.34 11.49
N ARG A 148 17.82 -10.05 10.61
CA ARG A 148 19.25 -10.42 10.75
C ARG A 148 19.99 -9.53 11.74
N GLY A 149 19.72 -8.23 11.81
CA GLY A 149 20.34 -7.30 12.74
C GLY A 149 20.05 -7.59 14.22
N ILE A 150 19.07 -8.45 14.51
CA ILE A 150 18.82 -9.00 15.86
C ILE A 150 19.75 -10.20 16.14
N GLY A 151 20.08 -11.01 15.15
CA GLY A 151 20.94 -12.18 15.30
C GLY A 151 22.40 -11.85 15.63
N GLU A 152 22.86 -10.64 15.29
CA GLU A 152 24.21 -10.15 15.60
C GLU A 152 24.28 -9.34 16.91
N ARG A 153 23.14 -9.09 17.57
CA ARG A 153 23.05 -8.37 18.86
C ARG A 153 22.76 -9.28 20.06
N ASN A 154 22.83 -10.59 19.90
CA ASN A 154 22.72 -11.59 20.97
C ASN A 154 24.05 -12.31 21.20
#